data_AF-A0ABD5MPE2-F1
#
_entry.id   AF-A0ABD5MPE2-F1
#
_cell.length_a   1.000
_cell.length_b   1.000
_cell.length_c   1.000
_cell.angle_alpha   90.00
_cell.angle_beta   90.00
_cell.angle_gamma   90.00
#
_symmetry.space_group_name_H-M   'P 1'
#
loop_
_entity.id
_entity.type
_entity.pdbx_description
1 polymer ?
#
loop_
_entity_poly.entity_id
_entity_poly.type
_entity_poly.pdbx_seq_one_letter_code
_entity_poly.pdbx_strand_id
1 'polypeptide(L)'
;MTDTEEPIRHPDSDDRLVIEPGCSRCPALVESRTRISWGTGPRDASVLVVGEAPGAGDPDAETWKGGNHTGCAYTSRHSGRRVRRLMRELGYGDDCFFTNAAKCHPEGNRDPTDAELSNCRGHLETELGIVDPAVVVTTGKHATATLLAFEEIEQDGFLDSVCEPIECPTLGVTCLPILHPSYREVWLSRLGLSAEEYRERIAVHLP
;
A
#
# COMPACT_ATOMS: atom_id res chain seq x y z
N MET A 1 11.25 23.71 20.95
CA MET A 1 11.25 24.23 19.57
C MET A 1 10.10 23.55 18.87
N THR A 2 9.15 24.33 18.37
CA THR A 2 7.87 23.85 17.85
C THR A 2 8.09 23.08 16.57
N ASP A 3 7.86 21.78 16.65
CA ASP A 3 7.85 20.84 15.54
C ASP A 3 6.63 21.14 14.67
N THR A 4 6.72 22.19 13.84
CA THR A 4 5.73 22.43 12.77
C THR A 4 6.08 21.46 11.64
N GLU A 5 5.82 20.17 11.86
CA GLU A 5 5.77 19.19 10.79
C GLU A 5 4.74 19.69 9.77
N GLU A 6 5.17 19.99 8.54
CA GLU A 6 4.24 20.29 7.45
C GLU A 6 3.16 19.20 7.38
N PRO A 7 1.90 19.53 7.07
CA PRO A 7 0.83 18.55 7.05
C PRO A 7 1.10 17.47 5.99
N ILE A 8 0.87 16.19 6.33
CA ILE A 8 0.93 15.10 5.35
C ILE A 8 -0.13 15.38 4.28
N ARG A 9 0.29 15.45 3.01
CA ARG A 9 -0.60 15.67 1.88
C ARG A 9 -1.65 14.57 1.79
N HIS A 10 -2.92 14.98 1.77
CA HIS A 10 -4.03 14.12 1.39
C HIS A 10 -4.20 14.21 -0.13
N PRO A 11 -4.34 13.09 -0.85
CA PRO A 11 -4.55 13.15 -2.30
C PRO A 11 -5.93 13.73 -2.63
N ASP A 12 -6.01 14.47 -3.74
CA ASP A 12 -7.28 14.91 -4.27
C ASP A 12 -7.98 13.75 -4.99
N SER A 13 -9.30 13.85 -5.18
CA SER A 13 -10.05 12.83 -5.90
C SER A 13 -9.60 12.68 -7.35
N ASP A 14 -9.08 13.76 -7.93
CA ASP A 14 -8.71 13.80 -9.34
C ASP A 14 -7.31 13.22 -9.58
N ASP A 15 -6.56 12.97 -8.50
CA ASP A 15 -5.22 12.33 -8.54
C ASP A 15 -5.28 10.81 -8.75
N ARG A 16 -6.48 10.23 -8.90
CA ARG A 16 -6.65 8.78 -9.06
C ARG A 16 -6.24 8.30 -10.45
N LEU A 17 -5.44 7.24 -10.50
CA LEU A 17 -5.23 6.48 -11.72
C LEU A 17 -6.36 5.45 -11.85
N VAL A 18 -7.43 5.83 -12.55
CA VAL A 18 -8.60 4.95 -12.74
C VAL A 18 -8.33 4.00 -13.91
N ILE A 19 -8.14 2.71 -13.61
CA ILE A 19 -7.91 1.68 -14.64
C ILE A 19 -9.22 1.18 -15.25
N GLU A 20 -10.20 0.82 -14.42
CA GLU A 20 -11.48 0.26 -14.87
C GLU A 20 -12.65 0.87 -14.08
N PRO A 21 -13.26 1.96 -14.56
CA PRO A 21 -14.38 2.57 -13.85
C PRO A 21 -15.54 1.57 -13.74
N GLY A 22 -16.03 1.35 -12.52
CA GLY A 22 -17.20 0.49 -12.28
C GLY A 22 -16.95 -1.02 -12.37
N CYS A 23 -15.70 -1.49 -12.31
CA CYS A 23 -15.36 -2.92 -12.30
C CYS A 23 -16.32 -3.76 -11.44
N SER A 24 -16.86 -4.84 -12.01
CA SER A 24 -17.86 -5.71 -11.37
C SER A 24 -17.44 -7.18 -11.29
N ARG A 25 -16.14 -7.47 -11.41
CA ARG A 25 -15.59 -8.84 -11.47
C ARG A 25 -15.76 -9.65 -10.16
N CYS A 26 -15.94 -8.98 -9.02
CA CYS A 26 -16.09 -9.60 -7.70
C CYS A 26 -17.44 -9.21 -7.07
N PRO A 27 -18.51 -10.04 -7.18
CA PRO A 27 -19.83 -9.69 -6.68
C PRO A 27 -19.86 -9.27 -5.19
N ALA A 28 -19.21 -10.03 -4.31
CA ALA A 28 -19.17 -9.72 -2.87
C ALA A 28 -18.49 -8.37 -2.57
N LEU A 29 -17.43 -8.02 -3.31
CA LEU A 29 -16.78 -6.71 -3.16
C LEU A 29 -17.60 -5.57 -3.76
N VAL A 30 -18.37 -5.84 -4.82
CA VAL A 30 -19.31 -4.87 -5.41
C VAL A 30 -20.40 -4.50 -4.41
N GLU A 31 -20.93 -5.49 -3.71
CA GLU A 31 -21.96 -5.30 -2.68
C GLU A 31 -21.41 -4.58 -1.44
N SER A 32 -20.17 -4.87 -1.04
CA SER A 32 -19.57 -4.32 0.17
C SER A 32 -19.00 -2.91 0.00
N ARG A 33 -18.36 -2.60 -1.14
CA ARG A 33 -17.65 -1.34 -1.33
C ARG A 33 -18.61 -0.14 -1.39
N THR A 34 -18.15 0.99 -0.87
CA THR A 34 -18.74 2.30 -1.18
C THR A 34 -18.14 2.90 -2.46
N ARG A 35 -16.81 2.79 -2.63
CA ARG A 35 -16.08 3.22 -3.83
C ARG A 35 -14.97 2.23 -4.14
N ILE A 36 -14.58 2.17 -5.41
CA ILE A 36 -13.33 1.52 -5.79
C ILE A 36 -12.19 2.47 -5.41
N SER A 37 -11.21 1.95 -4.67
CA SER A 37 -10.03 2.65 -4.18
C SER A 37 -8.87 2.51 -5.16
N TRP A 38 -8.70 3.50 -6.03
CA TRP A 38 -7.63 3.54 -7.02
C TRP A 38 -6.32 4.12 -6.46
N GLY A 39 -5.21 3.82 -7.13
CA GLY A 39 -3.91 4.36 -6.77
C GLY A 39 -3.78 5.87 -7.01
N THR A 40 -2.96 6.55 -6.21
CA THR A 40 -2.70 8.00 -6.29
C THR A 40 -1.22 8.34 -6.12
N GLY A 41 -0.74 9.39 -6.80
CA GLY A 41 0.65 9.83 -6.79
C GLY A 41 1.20 10.11 -8.20
N PRO A 42 2.46 10.56 -8.35
CA PRO A 42 3.10 10.77 -9.65
C PRO A 42 3.13 9.47 -10.48
N ARG A 43 3.07 9.59 -11.81
CA ARG A 43 3.10 8.41 -12.70
C ARG A 43 4.52 8.06 -13.16
N ASP A 44 5.49 8.82 -12.70
CA ASP A 44 6.93 8.67 -12.83
C ASP A 44 7.58 8.45 -11.45
N ALA A 45 6.78 8.03 -10.46
CA ALA A 45 7.24 7.77 -9.11
C ALA A 45 8.23 6.59 -9.10
N SER A 46 9.43 6.81 -8.56
CA SER A 46 10.45 5.77 -8.42
C SER A 46 10.12 4.73 -7.34
N VAL A 47 9.17 5.07 -6.45
CA VAL A 47 8.69 4.20 -5.38
C VAL A 47 7.18 4.03 -5.47
N LEU A 48 6.72 2.78 -5.47
CA LEU A 48 5.31 2.44 -5.42
C LEU A 48 5.00 1.67 -4.12
N VAL A 49 3.98 2.10 -3.37
CA VAL A 49 3.57 1.50 -2.10
C VAL A 49 2.30 0.68 -2.29
N VAL A 50 2.35 -0.61 -1.94
CA VAL A 50 1.23 -1.56 -2.11
C VAL A 50 0.71 -2.05 -0.76
N GLY A 51 -0.58 -1.85 -0.55
CA GLY A 51 -1.34 -2.44 0.55
C GLY A 51 -2.17 -3.63 0.07
N GLU A 52 -2.86 -4.29 1.01
CA GLU A 52 -3.72 -5.43 0.70
C GLU A 52 -5.03 -4.99 0.06
N ALA A 53 -5.82 -4.20 0.80
CA ALA A 53 -7.14 -3.74 0.40
C ALA A 53 -7.50 -2.43 1.12
N PRO A 54 -8.44 -1.61 0.61
CA PRO A 54 -8.97 -0.50 1.38
C PRO A 54 -9.76 -1.00 2.60
N GLY A 55 -9.43 -0.46 3.78
CA GLY A 55 -10.24 -0.67 4.98
C GLY A 55 -11.57 0.09 4.93
N ALA A 56 -12.49 -0.28 5.84
CA ALA A 56 -13.85 0.26 5.92
C ALA A 56 -13.83 1.80 6.00
N GLY A 57 -12.98 2.34 6.86
CA GLY A 57 -12.82 3.78 7.05
C GLY A 57 -13.79 4.37 8.09
N ASP A 58 -13.95 5.68 8.03
CA ASP A 58 -14.83 6.48 8.89
C ASP A 58 -15.54 7.50 7.99
N PRO A 59 -16.83 7.31 7.66
CA PRO A 59 -17.56 8.20 6.75
C PRO A 59 -17.80 9.60 7.35
N ASP A 60 -17.79 9.71 8.68
CA ASP A 60 -18.05 10.93 9.44
C ASP A 60 -16.79 11.80 9.62
N ALA A 61 -15.61 11.24 9.35
CA ALA A 61 -14.35 11.96 9.38
C ALA A 61 -14.29 13.11 8.36
N GLU A 62 -13.91 14.33 8.73
CA GLU A 62 -13.77 15.42 7.74
C GLU A 62 -12.70 15.14 6.67
N THR A 63 -11.56 14.61 7.10
CA THR A 63 -10.44 14.19 6.25
C THR A 63 -9.97 12.80 6.65
N TRP A 64 -9.29 12.09 5.75
CA TRP A 64 -8.80 10.73 5.98
C TRP A 64 -9.91 9.70 6.26
N LYS A 65 -11.03 9.80 5.52
CA LYS A 65 -12.20 8.90 5.62
C LYS A 65 -11.90 7.43 5.30
N GLY A 66 -10.77 7.11 4.67
CA GLY A 66 -10.44 5.77 4.19
C GLY A 66 -10.77 5.56 2.71
N GLY A 67 -10.00 4.69 2.04
CA GLY A 67 -10.07 4.49 0.59
C GLY A 67 -11.44 4.00 0.10
N ASN A 68 -12.16 3.24 0.93
CA ASN A 68 -13.53 2.82 0.64
C ASN A 68 -14.48 4.02 0.47
N HIS A 69 -14.24 5.11 1.21
CA HIS A 69 -15.05 6.32 1.15
C HIS A 69 -14.47 7.40 0.27
N THR A 70 -13.15 7.52 0.10
CA THR A 70 -12.54 8.57 -0.76
C THR A 70 -12.39 8.12 -2.21
N GLY A 71 -12.31 6.82 -2.46
CA GLY A 71 -11.87 6.24 -3.73
C GLY A 71 -10.35 6.30 -3.96
N CYS A 72 -9.57 6.76 -2.99
CA CYS A 72 -8.11 6.91 -3.09
C CYS A 72 -7.40 5.98 -2.10
N ALA A 73 -6.34 5.30 -2.53
CA ALA A 73 -5.55 4.43 -1.66
C ALA A 73 -4.82 5.20 -0.55
N TYR A 74 -4.61 4.52 0.58
CA TYR A 74 -3.92 5.05 1.76
C TYR A 74 -4.50 6.36 2.33
N THR A 75 -5.82 6.56 2.30
CA THR A 75 -6.45 7.75 2.90
C THR A 75 -7.22 7.45 4.19
N SER A 76 -6.83 6.44 4.97
CA SER A 76 -7.38 6.19 6.32
C SER A 76 -6.50 6.79 7.41
N ARG A 77 -7.08 7.17 8.56
CA ARG A 77 -6.33 7.73 9.70
C ARG A 77 -5.32 6.76 10.32
N HIS A 78 -5.69 5.49 10.46
CA HIS A 78 -4.92 4.52 11.25
C HIS A 78 -3.81 3.80 10.47
N SER A 79 -4.01 3.55 9.18
CA SER A 79 -3.00 2.90 8.33
C SER A 79 -2.48 3.87 7.27
N GLY A 80 -3.38 4.38 6.41
CA GLY A 80 -3.06 5.26 5.29
C GLY A 80 -2.11 6.41 5.63
N ARG A 81 -2.55 7.26 6.56
CA ARG A 81 -1.81 8.43 7.04
C ARG A 81 -0.46 8.07 7.67
N ARG A 82 -0.36 6.92 8.37
CA ARG A 82 0.87 6.48 9.04
C ARG A 82 1.92 6.02 8.02
N VAL A 83 1.52 5.34 6.95
CA VAL A 83 2.45 4.94 5.87
C VAL A 83 2.90 6.16 5.09
N ARG A 84 1.98 7.06 4.71
CA ARG A 84 2.36 8.32 4.04
C ARG A 84 3.31 9.16 4.89
N ARG A 85 3.10 9.20 6.21
CA ARG A 85 4.05 9.83 7.14
C ARG A 85 5.43 9.18 7.08
N LEU A 86 5.49 7.85 7.15
CA LEU A 86 6.75 7.11 7.08
C LEU A 86 7.50 7.42 5.79
N MET A 87 6.84 7.33 4.63
CA MET A 87 7.48 7.64 3.35
C MET A 87 7.97 9.09 3.28
N ARG A 88 7.22 10.04 3.84
CA ARG A 88 7.66 11.43 3.97
C ARG A 88 8.87 11.59 4.89
N GLU A 89 8.88 10.94 6.05
CA GLU A 89 10.06 10.93 6.96
C GLU A 89 11.31 10.35 6.28
N LEU A 90 11.13 9.48 5.29
CA LEU A 90 12.17 8.91 4.45
C LEU A 90 12.54 9.76 3.23
N GLY A 91 11.86 10.89 2.99
CA GLY A 91 12.13 11.80 1.87
C GLY A 91 11.26 11.57 0.62
N TYR A 92 10.36 10.59 0.59
CA TYR A 92 9.54 10.21 -0.58
C TYR A 92 8.06 10.58 -0.42
N GLY A 93 7.76 11.69 0.24
CA GLY A 93 6.38 12.09 0.56
C GLY A 93 5.51 12.28 -0.68
N ASP A 94 6.00 13.10 -1.62
CA ASP A 94 5.32 13.39 -2.89
C ASP A 94 5.78 12.49 -4.05
N ASP A 95 6.89 11.76 -3.89
CA ASP A 95 7.50 10.91 -4.92
C ASP A 95 7.04 9.44 -4.88
N CYS A 96 6.01 9.15 -4.08
CA CYS A 96 5.42 7.82 -3.96
C CYS A 96 4.08 7.73 -4.70
N PHE A 97 3.89 6.63 -5.43
CA PHE A 97 2.57 6.18 -5.85
C PHE A 97 2.00 5.20 -4.83
N PHE A 98 0.78 5.42 -4.34
CA PHE A 98 0.16 4.61 -3.30
C PHE A 98 -1.02 3.81 -3.87
N THR A 99 -1.09 2.50 -3.63
CA THR A 99 -2.16 1.64 -4.16
C THR A 99 -2.45 0.41 -3.27
N ASN A 100 -3.43 -0.41 -3.62
CA ASN A 100 -3.68 -1.70 -2.98
C ASN A 100 -3.76 -2.81 -4.03
N ALA A 101 -3.45 -4.05 -3.65
CA ALA A 101 -3.62 -5.22 -4.49
C ALA A 101 -5.10 -5.45 -4.85
N ALA A 102 -5.98 -5.51 -3.85
CA ALA A 102 -7.42 -5.45 -4.06
C ALA A 102 -7.90 -3.99 -4.05
N LYS A 103 -8.67 -3.60 -5.07
CA LYS A 103 -9.15 -2.22 -5.22
C LYS A 103 -10.43 -1.91 -4.44
N CYS A 104 -11.09 -2.92 -3.88
CA CYS A 104 -12.39 -2.77 -3.22
C CYS A 104 -12.33 -3.27 -1.77
N HIS A 105 -13.17 -2.71 -0.90
CA HIS A 105 -13.24 -3.08 0.50
C HIS A 105 -13.93 -4.45 0.66
N PRO A 106 -13.27 -5.44 1.29
CA PRO A 106 -13.94 -6.68 1.69
C PRO A 106 -14.74 -6.47 2.99
N GLU A 107 -15.95 -7.01 3.03
CA GLU A 107 -16.86 -6.84 4.17
C GLU A 107 -16.20 -7.20 5.50
N GLY A 108 -16.37 -6.33 6.50
CA GLY A 108 -15.81 -6.55 7.84
C GLY A 108 -14.28 -6.42 7.90
N ASN A 109 -13.61 -5.89 6.87
CA ASN A 109 -12.15 -5.88 6.73
C ASN A 109 -11.53 -7.29 6.79
N ARG A 110 -12.26 -8.32 6.32
CA ARG A 110 -11.63 -9.62 6.08
C ARG A 110 -10.53 -9.48 5.02
N ASP A 111 -9.63 -10.45 4.99
CA ASP A 111 -8.67 -10.56 3.90
C ASP A 111 -9.43 -10.82 2.57
N PRO A 112 -8.99 -10.24 1.43
CA PRO A 112 -9.49 -10.63 0.13
C PRO A 112 -9.18 -12.11 -0.14
N THR A 113 -10.10 -12.78 -0.83
CA THR A 113 -9.87 -14.16 -1.29
C THR A 113 -8.90 -14.19 -2.47
N ASP A 114 -8.29 -15.36 -2.73
CA ASP A 114 -7.40 -15.55 -3.89
C ASP A 114 -8.09 -15.20 -5.21
N ALA A 115 -9.39 -15.53 -5.34
CA ALA A 115 -10.19 -15.17 -6.51
C ALA A 115 -10.36 -13.65 -6.65
N GLU A 116 -10.58 -12.93 -5.55
CA GLU A 116 -10.69 -11.47 -5.54
C GLU A 116 -9.36 -10.79 -5.89
N LEU A 117 -8.24 -11.31 -5.37
CA LEU A 117 -6.89 -10.85 -5.71
C LEU A 117 -6.57 -11.14 -7.18
N SER A 118 -6.85 -12.35 -7.67
CA SER A 118 -6.66 -12.74 -9.06
C SER A 118 -7.44 -11.83 -10.02
N ASN A 119 -8.70 -11.52 -9.70
CA ASN A 119 -9.52 -10.59 -10.47
C ASN A 119 -8.95 -9.15 -10.52
N CYS A 120 -8.32 -8.69 -9.44
CA CYS A 120 -7.68 -7.36 -9.34
C CYS A 120 -6.24 -7.35 -9.85
N ARG A 121 -5.61 -8.52 -10.08
CA ARG A 121 -4.19 -8.65 -10.44
C ARG A 121 -3.83 -7.78 -11.65
N GLY A 122 -4.62 -7.85 -12.72
CA GLY A 122 -4.39 -7.05 -13.92
C GLY A 122 -4.46 -5.55 -13.70
N HIS A 123 -5.21 -5.06 -12.69
CA HIS A 123 -5.21 -3.64 -12.33
C HIS A 123 -3.91 -3.23 -11.66
N LEU A 124 -3.38 -4.04 -10.74
CA LEU A 124 -2.10 -3.78 -10.10
C LEU A 124 -0.94 -3.86 -11.12
N GLU A 125 -0.96 -4.87 -12.00
CA GLU A 125 0.01 -5.01 -13.08
C GLU A 125 0.00 -3.79 -14.03
N THR A 126 -1.19 -3.29 -14.35
CA THR A 126 -1.32 -2.07 -15.17
C THR A 126 -0.76 -0.83 -14.45
N GLU A 127 -1.01 -0.69 -13.14
CA GLU A 127 -0.43 0.40 -12.36
C GLU A 127 1.11 0.30 -12.30
N LEU A 128 1.65 -0.89 -12.05
CA LEU A 128 3.10 -1.14 -12.05
C LEU A 128 3.72 -0.78 -13.41
N GLY A 129 3.11 -1.21 -14.52
CA GLY A 129 3.62 -0.91 -15.87
C GLY A 129 3.46 0.55 -16.30
N ILE A 130 2.48 1.29 -15.74
CA ILE A 130 2.33 2.74 -16.00
C ILE A 130 3.34 3.54 -15.19
N VAL A 131 3.54 3.19 -13.92
CA VAL A 131 4.39 3.94 -13.00
C VAL A 131 5.87 3.61 -13.19
N ASP A 132 6.18 2.38 -13.61
CA ASP A 132 7.53 1.86 -13.80
C ASP A 132 8.48 2.14 -12.61
N PRO A 133 8.08 1.75 -11.37
CA PRO A 133 8.86 2.08 -10.18
C PRO A 133 10.12 1.22 -10.07
N ALA A 134 11.19 1.79 -9.52
CA ALA A 134 12.39 1.01 -9.17
C ALA A 134 12.12 0.07 -7.97
N VAL A 135 11.38 0.57 -6.98
CA VAL A 135 11.12 -0.16 -5.72
C VAL A 135 9.63 -0.20 -5.43
N VAL A 136 9.13 -1.38 -5.07
CA VAL A 136 7.77 -1.59 -4.58
C VAL A 136 7.80 -1.89 -3.08
N VAL A 137 7.32 -0.95 -2.26
CA VAL A 137 7.21 -1.11 -0.82
C VAL A 137 5.88 -1.78 -0.46
N THR A 138 5.91 -3.02 0.03
CA THR A 138 4.70 -3.75 0.41
C THR A 138 4.41 -3.62 1.91
N THR A 139 3.19 -3.26 2.28
CA THR A 139 2.83 -3.03 3.69
C THR A 139 2.17 -4.25 4.32
N GLY A 140 2.96 -5.12 4.93
CA GLY A 140 2.51 -6.30 5.65
C GLY A 140 2.57 -7.60 4.85
N LYS A 141 2.25 -8.70 5.53
CA LYS A 141 2.31 -10.07 5.00
C LYS A 141 1.53 -10.23 3.69
N HIS A 142 0.23 -9.91 3.70
CA HIS A 142 -0.65 -10.20 2.55
C HIS A 142 -0.31 -9.39 1.31
N ALA A 143 0.03 -8.10 1.46
CA ALA A 143 0.50 -7.27 0.36
C ALA A 143 1.80 -7.82 -0.24
N THR A 144 2.72 -8.27 0.62
CA THR A 144 4.00 -8.87 0.18
C THR A 144 3.75 -10.19 -0.55
N ALA A 145 2.96 -11.10 0.02
CA ALA A 145 2.61 -12.36 -0.61
C ALA A 145 1.92 -12.16 -1.97
N THR A 146 1.05 -11.15 -2.09
CA THR A 146 0.39 -10.87 -3.37
C THR A 146 1.37 -10.41 -4.45
N LEU A 147 2.35 -9.58 -4.09
CA LEU A 147 3.37 -9.15 -5.04
C LEU A 147 4.31 -10.31 -5.41
N LEU A 148 4.76 -11.09 -4.44
CA LEU A 148 5.63 -12.25 -4.67
C LEU A 148 4.95 -13.38 -5.47
N ALA A 149 3.62 -13.46 -5.44
CA ALA A 149 2.85 -14.33 -6.31
C ALA A 149 2.93 -13.94 -7.80
N PHE A 150 3.50 -12.78 -8.16
CA PHE A 150 3.87 -12.51 -9.56
C PHE A 150 5.11 -13.28 -10.00
N GLU A 151 5.97 -13.61 -9.06
CA GLU A 151 7.24 -14.33 -9.28
C GLU A 151 7.13 -15.83 -8.96
N GLU A 152 5.92 -16.33 -8.66
CA GLU A 152 5.69 -17.69 -8.19
C GLU A 152 6.49 -18.02 -6.90
N ILE A 153 6.80 -17.00 -6.10
CA ILE A 153 7.51 -17.12 -4.83
C ILE A 153 6.49 -17.26 -3.69
N GLU A 154 6.54 -18.38 -2.98
CA GLU A 154 5.81 -18.55 -1.73
C GLU A 154 6.55 -17.87 -0.58
N GLN A 155 5.84 -17.03 0.18
CA GLN A 155 6.40 -16.38 1.34
C GLN A 155 6.41 -17.34 2.55
N ASP A 156 7.60 -17.80 2.92
CA ASP A 156 7.85 -18.40 4.24
C ASP A 156 8.34 -17.32 5.21
N GLY A 157 7.83 -17.33 6.45
CA GLY A 157 8.28 -16.41 7.51
C GLY A 157 8.32 -14.92 7.15
N PHE A 158 7.17 -14.22 7.06
CA PHE A 158 7.12 -12.77 6.72
C PHE A 158 8.12 -11.90 7.49
N LEU A 159 8.32 -12.16 8.78
CA LEU A 159 9.20 -11.35 9.63
C LEU A 159 10.66 -11.38 9.17
N ASP A 160 11.11 -12.49 8.58
CA ASP A 160 12.48 -12.64 8.09
C ASP A 160 12.72 -11.83 6.81
N SER A 161 11.65 -11.45 6.11
CA SER A 161 11.69 -10.60 4.91
C SER A 161 11.55 -9.09 5.20
N VAL A 162 11.26 -8.70 6.45
CA VAL A 162 11.01 -7.30 6.78
C VAL A 162 12.29 -6.48 6.62
N CYS A 163 12.20 -5.44 5.78
CA CYS A 163 13.29 -4.58 5.34
C CYS A 163 14.40 -5.28 4.53
N GLU A 164 14.17 -6.51 4.05
CA GLU A 164 15.11 -7.22 3.18
C GLU A 164 14.60 -7.14 1.73
N PRO A 165 15.36 -6.55 0.78
CA PRO A 165 14.92 -6.41 -0.60
C PRO A 165 14.87 -7.76 -1.32
N ILE A 166 13.82 -7.97 -2.12
CA ILE A 166 13.58 -9.19 -2.89
C ILE A 166 13.43 -8.79 -4.36
N GLU A 167 14.33 -9.29 -5.21
CA GLU A 167 14.27 -9.05 -6.65
C GLU A 167 13.05 -9.72 -7.28
N CYS A 168 12.27 -8.96 -8.03
CA CYS A 168 11.08 -9.41 -8.75
C CYS A 168 11.29 -9.20 -10.27
N PRO A 169 12.02 -10.11 -10.95
CA PRO A 169 12.42 -9.93 -12.35
C PRO A 169 11.25 -10.00 -13.33
N THR A 170 10.16 -10.71 -13.02
CA THR A 170 8.95 -10.74 -13.86
C THR A 170 8.28 -9.37 -13.89
N LEU A 171 8.29 -8.68 -12.75
CA LEU A 171 7.77 -7.31 -12.63
C LEU A 171 8.80 -6.23 -13.00
N GLY A 172 10.09 -6.56 -13.04
CA GLY A 172 11.17 -5.60 -13.29
C GLY A 172 11.43 -4.64 -12.12
N VAL A 173 11.09 -5.04 -10.88
CA VAL A 173 11.15 -4.18 -9.68
C VAL A 173 11.85 -4.89 -8.52
N THR A 174 12.28 -4.14 -7.51
CA THR A 174 12.66 -4.69 -6.21
C THR A 174 11.49 -4.57 -5.22
N CYS A 175 11.05 -5.69 -4.65
CA CYS A 175 10.08 -5.71 -3.56
C CYS A 175 10.78 -5.42 -2.22
N LEU A 176 10.27 -4.46 -1.45
CA LEU A 176 10.75 -4.13 -0.11
C LEU A 176 9.62 -4.33 0.91
N PRO A 177 9.58 -5.47 1.62
CA PRO A 177 8.55 -5.74 2.61
C PRO A 177 8.73 -4.89 3.86
N ILE A 178 7.66 -4.22 4.29
CA ILE A 178 7.64 -3.46 5.55
C ILE A 178 6.48 -3.88 6.44
N LEU A 179 6.59 -3.65 7.75
CA LEU A 179 5.53 -3.95 8.71
C LEU A 179 4.27 -3.11 8.43
N HIS A 180 3.10 -3.76 8.47
CA HIS A 180 1.83 -3.03 8.41
C HIS A 180 1.69 -2.10 9.64
N PRO A 181 1.22 -0.85 9.47
CA PRO A 181 1.15 0.13 10.56
C PRO A 181 0.41 -0.33 11.81
N SER A 182 -0.64 -1.14 11.66
CA SER A 182 -1.48 -1.60 12.78
C SER A 182 -0.72 -2.43 13.82
N TYR A 183 0.35 -3.13 13.42
CA TYR A 183 1.09 -4.04 14.30
C TYR A 183 2.58 -3.70 14.38
N ARG A 184 3.01 -2.61 13.72
CA ARG A 184 4.42 -2.22 13.60
C ARG A 184 5.11 -2.15 14.96
N GLU A 185 4.56 -1.42 15.92
CA GLU A 185 5.18 -1.23 17.24
C GLU A 185 5.39 -2.55 18.00
N VAL A 186 4.42 -3.47 17.90
CA VAL A 186 4.50 -4.80 18.52
C VAL A 186 5.62 -5.64 17.89
N TRP A 187 5.74 -5.61 16.56
CA TRP A 187 6.72 -6.41 15.84
C TRP A 187 8.13 -5.81 15.87
N LEU A 188 8.28 -4.49 15.86
CA LEU A 188 9.56 -3.83 16.06
C LEU A 188 10.23 -4.28 17.35
N SER A 189 9.48 -4.31 18.45
CA SER A 189 9.98 -4.79 19.74
C SER A 189 10.43 -6.26 19.68
N ARG A 190 9.73 -7.11 18.92
CA ARG A 190 10.09 -8.54 18.75
C ARG A 190 11.30 -8.75 17.84
N LEU A 191 11.47 -7.88 16.85
CA LEU A 191 12.64 -7.85 15.96
C LEU A 191 13.86 -7.21 16.62
N GLY A 192 13.71 -6.65 17.83
CA GLY A 192 14.78 -5.92 18.52
C GLY A 192 15.18 -4.62 17.83
N LEU A 193 14.26 -4.02 17.05
CA LEU A 193 14.50 -2.80 16.29
C LEU A 193 13.85 -1.60 16.97
N SER A 194 14.59 -0.49 17.07
CA SER A 194 14.02 0.82 17.32
C SER A 194 13.30 1.38 16.08
N ALA A 195 12.50 2.42 16.27
CA ALA A 195 11.82 3.10 15.16
C ALA A 195 12.79 3.83 14.22
N GLU A 196 13.99 4.19 14.71
CA GLU A 196 15.05 4.84 13.93
C GLU A 196 15.78 3.80 13.07
N GLU A 197 16.28 2.72 13.67
CA GLU A 197 16.91 1.61 12.92
C GLU A 197 15.98 1.04 11.85
N TYR A 198 14.69 0.93 12.15
CA TYR A 198 13.70 0.50 11.15
C TYR A 198 13.61 1.45 9.96
N ARG A 199 13.64 2.76 10.18
CA ARG A 199 13.64 3.75 9.09
C ARG A 199 14.94 3.68 8.30
N GLU A 200 16.08 3.59 8.98
CA GLU A 200 17.39 3.50 8.32
C GLU A 200 17.47 2.26 7.42
N ARG A 201 16.99 1.10 7.89
CA ARG A 201 16.93 -0.12 7.09
C ARG A 201 16.05 0.02 5.85
N ILE A 202 14.96 0.77 5.92
CA ILE A 202 14.15 1.05 4.72
C ILE A 202 14.91 2.01 3.80
N ALA A 203 15.45 3.09 4.35
CA ALA A 203 16.07 4.18 3.59
C ALA A 203 17.22 3.71 2.69
N VAL A 204 18.05 2.77 3.14
CA VAL A 204 19.19 2.26 2.36
C VAL A 204 18.79 1.50 1.08
N HIS A 205 17.52 1.13 0.96
CA HIS A 205 16.98 0.38 -0.19
C HIS A 205 16.06 1.23 -1.07
N LEU A 206 15.80 2.50 -0.72
CA LEU A 206 15.05 3.41 -1.57
C LEU A 206 16.01 4.16 -2.54
N PRO A 207 15.54 4.53 -3.75
CA PRO A 207 16.37 5.07 -4.84
C PRO A 207 16.80 6.53 -4.66
#